data_AF-A0A451B086-F1
#
_entry.id   AF-A0A451B086-F1
#
_cell.length_a   1.000
_cell.length_b   1.000
_cell.length_c   1.000
_cell.angle_alpha   90.00
_cell.angle_beta   90.00
_cell.angle_gamma   90.00
#
_symmetry.space_group_name_H-M   'P 1'
#
loop_
_entity.id
_entity.type
_entity.pdbx_description
1 polymer ?
#
loop_
_entity_poly.entity_id
_entity_poly.type
_entity_poly.pdbx_seq_one_letter_code
_entity_poly.pdbx_strand_id
1 'polypeptide(L)'
;MEASRAVINTGRVSATGKTGGRIRVATRNGIDAGEWDASGEGTGGDIHIRASGNWEQTAAGRMDASAAAGDGGAIRVTAEKGLWLSGTLDCVQTYELRREEGQKNRKDLLKCAQI
;
A
#
# COMPACT_ATOMS: atom_id res chain seq x y z
N MET A 1 14.56 26.03 -16.36
CA MET A 1 13.55 25.03 -16.76
C MET A 1 13.71 23.84 -15.84
N GLU A 2 12.80 23.65 -14.88
CA GLU A 2 12.76 22.42 -14.09
C GLU A 2 12.23 21.31 -15.00
N ALA A 3 13.00 20.24 -15.20
CA ALA A 3 12.52 19.07 -15.93
C ALA A 3 11.26 18.55 -15.23
N SER A 4 10.22 18.23 -16.01
CA SER A 4 9.01 17.59 -15.49
C SER A 4 9.38 16.24 -14.89
N ARG A 5 9.53 16.15 -13.56
CA ARG A 5 9.72 14.88 -12.86
C ARG A 5 8.39 14.13 -12.91
N ALA A 6 8.32 13.13 -13.77
CA ALA A 6 7.20 12.20 -13.85
C ALA A 6 7.68 10.81 -13.44
N VAL A 7 6.84 10.09 -12.71
CA VAL A 7 7.03 8.67 -12.40
C VAL A 7 6.01 7.88 -13.18
N ILE A 8 6.46 6.86 -13.90
CA ILE A 8 5.57 5.90 -14.55
C ILE A 8 5.96 4.54 -13.99
N ASN A 9 5.05 3.91 -13.25
CA ASN A 9 5.23 2.54 -12.80
C ASN A 9 4.26 1.63 -13.57
N THR A 10 4.82 0.71 -14.33
CA THR A 10 4.09 -0.38 -15.02
C THR A 10 4.71 -1.74 -14.71
N GLY A 11 5.63 -1.78 -13.74
CA GLY A 11 6.37 -2.98 -13.34
C GLY A 11 6.17 -3.24 -11.85
N ARG A 12 7.22 -3.69 -11.17
CA ARG A 12 7.19 -3.95 -9.73
C ARG A 12 8.29 -3.17 -9.01
N VAL A 13 7.91 -2.47 -7.95
CA VAL A 13 8.83 -1.86 -6.97
C VAL A 13 8.64 -2.62 -5.66
N SER A 14 9.71 -3.20 -5.13
CA SER A 14 9.64 -4.06 -3.95
C SER A 14 10.64 -3.67 -2.88
N ALA A 15 10.18 -3.69 -1.63
CA ALA A 15 10.94 -3.51 -0.41
C ALA A 15 10.35 -4.43 0.67
N THR A 16 10.38 -5.75 0.45
CA THR A 16 9.83 -6.74 1.39
C THR A 16 10.87 -7.31 2.34
N GLY A 17 10.42 -8.01 3.39
CA GLY A 17 11.28 -8.72 4.32
C GLY A 17 10.54 -9.29 5.53
N LYS A 18 11.29 -9.73 6.56
CA LYS A 18 10.69 -10.16 7.84
C LYS A 18 9.82 -9.07 8.46
N THR A 19 10.27 -7.83 8.34
CA THR A 19 9.46 -6.62 8.51
C THR A 19 9.40 -5.94 7.14
N GLY A 20 8.23 -5.41 6.80
CA GLY A 20 8.04 -4.67 5.57
C GLY A 20 8.98 -3.47 5.49
N GLY A 21 9.38 -3.13 4.27
CA GLY A 21 10.31 -2.05 4.00
C GLY A 21 9.59 -0.73 3.74
N ARG A 22 10.32 0.20 3.14
CA ARG A 22 9.83 1.57 2.92
C ARG A 22 10.04 2.02 1.50
N ILE A 23 8.93 2.39 0.86
CA ILE A 23 8.89 2.98 -0.47
C ILE A 23 8.49 4.46 -0.31
N ARG A 24 9.34 5.37 -0.81
CA ARG A 24 9.07 6.81 -0.81
C ARG A 24 9.25 7.40 -2.20
N VAL A 25 8.21 8.04 -2.71
CA VAL A 25 8.22 8.70 -4.02
C VAL A 25 7.85 10.17 -3.85
N ALA A 26 8.67 11.06 -4.40
CA ALA A 26 8.35 12.46 -4.57
C ALA A 26 8.44 12.79 -6.06
N THR A 27 7.33 13.22 -6.65
CA THR A 27 7.22 13.48 -8.09
C THR A 27 6.39 14.74 -8.35
N ARG A 28 6.45 15.28 -9.56
CA ARG A 28 5.46 16.26 -9.99
C ARG A 28 4.20 15.53 -10.41
N ASN A 29 4.30 14.62 -11.38
CA ASN A 29 3.17 13.82 -11.85
C ASN A 29 3.48 12.31 -11.75
N GLY A 30 2.44 11.48 -11.70
CA GLY A 30 2.62 10.02 -11.77
C GLY A 30 1.48 9.29 -12.46
N ILE A 31 1.83 8.23 -13.18
CA ILE A 31 0.91 7.23 -13.75
C ILE A 31 1.32 5.87 -13.18
N ASP A 32 0.37 5.14 -12.61
CA ASP A 32 0.60 3.87 -11.94
C ASP A 32 -0.34 2.78 -12.44
N ALA A 33 0.26 1.77 -13.06
CA ALA A 33 -0.39 0.52 -13.46
C ALA A 33 0.41 -0.70 -12.99
N GLY A 34 1.39 -0.49 -12.10
CA GLY A 34 2.29 -1.51 -11.61
C GLY A 34 2.00 -1.91 -10.16
N GLU A 35 2.94 -2.65 -9.60
CA GLU A 35 2.90 -3.16 -8.24
C GLU A 35 3.93 -2.44 -7.35
N TRP A 36 3.51 -2.07 -6.15
CA TRP A 36 4.36 -1.55 -5.08
C TRP A 36 4.22 -2.49 -3.88
N ASP A 37 5.28 -3.19 -3.53
CA ASP A 37 5.24 -4.23 -2.49
C ASP A 37 6.23 -3.90 -1.37
N ALA A 38 5.69 -3.40 -0.26
CA ALA A 38 6.37 -3.17 1.00
C ALA A 38 5.87 -4.14 2.09
N SER A 39 5.26 -5.27 1.72
CA SER A 39 4.73 -6.23 2.69
C SER A 39 5.82 -6.86 3.55
N GLY A 40 5.41 -7.38 4.72
CA GLY A 40 6.32 -8.09 5.62
C GLY A 40 5.70 -9.33 6.28
N GLU A 41 6.54 -10.23 6.74
CA GLU A 41 6.08 -11.45 7.42
C GLU A 41 5.47 -11.12 8.80
N GLY A 42 6.17 -10.34 9.62
CA GLY A 42 5.77 -9.99 10.99
C GLY A 42 5.14 -8.61 11.14
N THR A 43 5.53 -7.63 10.33
CA THR A 43 4.96 -6.27 10.35
C THR A 43 4.96 -5.72 8.94
N GLY A 44 3.89 -5.03 8.55
CA GLY A 44 3.77 -4.41 7.23
C GLY A 44 4.66 -3.19 7.07
N GLY A 45 4.90 -2.78 5.82
CA GLY A 45 5.80 -1.67 5.51
C GLY A 45 5.11 -0.32 5.33
N ASP A 46 5.87 0.62 4.77
CA ASP A 46 5.40 1.98 4.49
C ASP A 46 5.48 2.26 2.99
N ILE A 47 4.36 2.65 2.37
CA ILE A 47 4.34 3.23 1.02
C ILE A 47 3.88 4.69 1.14
N HIS A 48 4.74 5.62 0.77
CA HIS A 48 4.41 7.05 0.79
C HIS A 48 4.75 7.73 -0.54
N ILE A 49 3.71 8.16 -1.24
CA ILE A 49 3.80 8.85 -2.52
C ILE A 49 3.29 10.28 -2.37
N ARG A 50 4.12 11.25 -2.78
CA ARG A 50 3.80 12.68 -2.79
C ARG A 50 3.96 13.23 -4.20
N ALA A 51 2.86 13.68 -4.78
CA ALA A 51 2.82 14.38 -6.06
C ALA A 51 2.46 15.87 -5.85
N SER A 52 3.30 16.79 -6.33
CA SER A 52 2.94 18.22 -6.36
C SER A 52 1.99 18.59 -7.51
N GLY A 53 1.75 17.64 -8.43
CA GLY A 53 0.80 17.71 -9.52
C GLY A 53 -0.25 16.61 -9.40
N ASN A 54 -0.34 15.75 -10.42
CA ASN A 54 -1.33 14.68 -10.50
C ASN A 54 -0.74 13.31 -10.15
N TRP A 55 -1.54 12.44 -9.56
CA TRP A 55 -1.26 11.01 -9.45
C TRP A 55 -2.46 10.21 -9.95
N GLU A 56 -2.23 9.37 -10.96
CA GLU A 56 -3.26 8.55 -11.58
C GLU A 56 -2.89 7.07 -11.49
N GLN A 57 -3.54 6.35 -10.60
CA GLN A 57 -3.46 4.90 -10.53
C GLN A 57 -4.63 4.27 -11.28
N THR A 58 -4.30 3.40 -12.22
CA THR A 58 -5.23 2.58 -13.01
C THR A 58 -5.74 1.39 -12.19
N ALA A 59 -6.79 0.73 -12.67
CA ALA A 59 -7.37 -0.45 -12.01
C ALA A 59 -6.40 -1.64 -11.89
N ALA A 60 -5.35 -1.68 -12.72
CA ALA A 60 -4.30 -2.69 -12.64
C ALA A 60 -3.26 -2.39 -11.54
N GLY A 61 -3.21 -1.14 -11.04
CA GLY A 61 -2.25 -0.75 -10.01
C GLY A 61 -2.52 -1.44 -8.68
N ARG A 62 -1.45 -1.86 -8.01
CA ARG A 62 -1.51 -2.48 -6.67
C ARG A 62 -0.45 -1.88 -5.75
N MET A 63 -0.85 -1.54 -4.54
CA MET A 63 0.05 -1.19 -3.46
C MET A 63 -0.22 -2.11 -2.28
N ASP A 64 0.82 -2.78 -1.79
CA ASP A 64 0.75 -3.76 -0.72
C ASP A 64 1.76 -3.39 0.38
N ALA A 65 1.24 -3.07 1.55
CA ALA A 65 1.97 -2.83 2.78
C ALA A 65 1.44 -3.75 3.89
N SER A 66 0.86 -4.90 3.50
CA SER A 66 0.24 -5.84 4.44
C SER A 66 1.29 -6.59 5.27
N ALA A 67 0.79 -7.31 6.28
CA ALA A 67 1.59 -8.24 7.07
C ALA A 67 0.98 -9.63 7.07
N ALA A 68 1.80 -10.68 7.13
CA ALA A 68 1.29 -12.06 7.20
C ALA A 68 0.86 -12.48 8.62
N ALA A 69 1.58 -12.06 9.66
CA ALA A 69 1.35 -12.57 11.02
C ALA A 69 1.23 -11.50 12.12
N GLY A 70 1.61 -10.26 11.87
CA GLY A 70 1.47 -9.17 12.85
C GLY A 70 0.86 -7.92 12.25
N ASP A 71 1.17 -6.75 12.81
CA ASP A 71 0.49 -5.51 12.45
C ASP A 71 0.70 -5.13 10.98
N GLY A 72 -0.39 -4.76 10.30
CA GLY A 72 -0.34 -4.20 8.96
C GLY A 72 0.45 -2.89 8.89
N GLY A 73 0.81 -2.49 7.67
CA GLY A 73 1.59 -1.28 7.40
C GLY A 73 0.74 -0.05 7.11
N ALA A 74 1.34 0.91 6.40
CA ALA A 74 0.68 2.15 6.02
C ALA A 74 0.89 2.47 4.54
N ILE A 75 -0.19 2.86 3.86
CA ILE A 75 -0.13 3.42 2.52
C ILE A 75 -0.67 4.85 2.55
N ARG A 76 0.12 5.79 2.06
CA ARG A 76 -0.28 7.20 1.92
C ARG A 76 0.07 7.71 0.53
N VAL A 77 -0.95 8.05 -0.24
CA VAL A 77 -0.81 8.71 -1.53
C VAL A 77 -1.45 10.08 -1.45
N THR A 78 -0.70 11.12 -1.79
CA THR A 78 -1.20 12.50 -1.82
C THR A 78 -0.80 13.18 -3.11
N ALA A 79 -1.73 13.94 -3.70
CA ALA A 79 -1.49 14.78 -4.85
C ALA A 79 -2.09 16.18 -4.62
N GLU A 80 -1.40 17.24 -5.02
CA GLU A 80 -1.87 18.62 -4.82
C GLU A 80 -2.88 19.08 -5.88
N LYS A 81 -2.90 18.45 -7.06
CA LYS A 81 -3.78 18.85 -8.17
C LYS A 81 -4.88 17.84 -8.45
N GLY A 82 -4.53 16.56 -8.59
CA GLY A 82 -5.50 15.50 -8.89
C GLY A 82 -5.01 14.16 -8.39
N LEU A 83 -5.88 13.44 -7.68
CA LEU A 83 -5.63 12.10 -7.19
C LEU A 83 -6.71 11.16 -7.73
N TRP A 84 -6.32 10.22 -8.59
CA TRP A 84 -7.17 9.14 -9.06
C TRP A 84 -6.60 7.81 -8.59
N LEU A 85 -7.36 7.09 -7.79
CA LEU A 85 -6.99 5.76 -7.30
C LEU A 85 -8.10 4.79 -7.68
N SER A 86 -7.80 3.91 -8.64
CA SER A 86 -8.74 2.88 -9.09
C SER A 86 -8.24 1.45 -8.88
N GLY A 87 -6.99 1.31 -8.44
CA GLY A 87 -6.34 0.04 -8.13
C GLY A 87 -6.62 -0.45 -6.72
N THR A 88 -5.84 -1.44 -6.27
CA THR A 88 -5.97 -2.03 -4.93
C THR A 88 -4.90 -1.47 -4.00
N LEU A 89 -5.31 -1.13 -2.77
CA LEU A 89 -4.42 -0.73 -1.68
C LEU A 89 -4.68 -1.68 -0.51
N ASP A 90 -3.67 -2.45 -0.12
CA ASP A 90 -3.74 -3.36 1.03
C ASP A 90 -2.70 -2.98 2.07
N CYS A 91 -3.15 -2.72 3.30
CA CYS A 91 -2.27 -2.41 4.41
C CYS A 91 -2.69 -3.15 5.69
N VAL A 92 -3.51 -4.20 5.56
CA VAL A 92 -3.99 -4.92 6.75
C VAL A 92 -3.09 -6.09 7.11
N GLN A 93 -3.31 -6.64 8.30
CA GLN A 93 -2.83 -7.96 8.63
C GLN A 93 -3.66 -9.00 7.88
N THR A 94 -2.99 -9.92 7.18
CA THR A 94 -3.60 -11.11 6.59
C THR A 94 -3.81 -12.14 7.69
N TYR A 95 -5.02 -12.25 8.23
CA TYR A 95 -5.37 -13.37 9.09
C TYR A 95 -5.56 -14.62 8.22
N GLU A 96 -4.51 -15.42 8.03
CA GLU A 96 -4.70 -16.80 7.59
C GLU A 96 -5.53 -17.50 8.66
N LEU A 97 -6.77 -17.87 8.31
CA LEU A 97 -7.58 -18.79 9.10
C LEU A 97 -6.87 -20.15 9.09
N ARG A 98 -5.82 -20.31 9.89
CA ARG A 98 -5.39 -21.64 10.31
C ARG A 98 -6.58 -22.24 11.03
N ARG A 99 -7.21 -23.22 10.38
CA ARG A 99 -8.11 -24.16 11.04
C ARG A 99 -7.30 -24.93 12.07
N GLU A 100 -7.17 -24.36 13.26
CA GLU A 100 -7.01 -25.15 14.47
C GLU A 100 -8.20 -24.83 15.37
N GLU A 101 -8.89 -25.91 15.72
CA GLU A 101 -10.12 -25.95 16.50
C GLU A 101 -9.98 -25.13 17.78
N GLY A 102 -10.85 -24.14 17.99
CA GLY A 102 -10.81 -23.39 19.23
C GLY A 102 -11.52 -22.05 19.21
N GLN A 103 -12.82 -22.07 18.95
CA GLN A 103 -13.83 -21.10 19.35
C GLN A 103 -13.39 -20.13 20.48
N LYS A 104 -12.80 -18.97 20.15
CA LYS A 104 -12.68 -17.85 21.10
C LYS A 104 -12.77 -16.50 20.40
N ASN A 105 -13.85 -15.80 20.74
CA ASN A 105 -14.06 -14.35 20.67
C ASN A 105 -14.10 -13.66 19.30
N ARG A 106 -15.27 -13.78 18.69
CA ARG A 106 -15.84 -12.95 17.61
C ARG A 106 -15.97 -11.44 17.93
N LYS A 107 -15.35 -10.92 19.00
CA LYS A 107 -15.54 -9.55 19.49
C LYS A 107 -14.50 -8.55 18.98
N ASP A 108 -13.38 -9.00 18.42
CA ASP A 108 -12.32 -8.10 17.93
C ASP A 108 -12.48 -7.73 16.44
N LEU A 109 -13.44 -8.35 15.75
CA LEU A 109 -13.70 -8.21 14.31
C LEU A 109 -14.42 -6.92 13.88
N LEU A 110 -14.68 -5.97 14.79
CA LEU A 110 -15.50 -4.78 14.49
C LEU A 110 -14.79 -3.42 14.59
N LYS A 111 -13.44 -3.38 14.64
CA LYS A 111 -12.72 -2.09 14.74
C LYS A 111 -12.38 -1.39 13.42
N CYS A 112 -12.61 -2.00 12.25
CA CYS A 112 -12.29 -1.38 10.96
C CYS A 112 -13.49 -0.86 10.16
N ALA A 113 -14.71 -0.83 10.74
CA ALA A 113 -15.93 -0.43 10.04
C ALA A 113 -16.41 1.01 10.32
N GLN A 114 -15.55 1.92 10.79
CA GLN A 114 -15.95 3.31 11.00
C GLN A 114 -14.91 4.29 10.43
N ILE A 115 -15.20 4.77 9.22
CA ILE A 115 -15.07 6.17 8.84
C ILE A 115 -16.49 6.67 8.59
#